data_AF-A0A7Y0ZIG6-F1
#
_entry.id   AF-A0A7Y0ZIG6-F1
#
_cell.length_a   1.000
_cell.length_b   1.000
_cell.length_c   1.000
_cell.angle_alpha   90.00
_cell.angle_beta   90.00
_cell.angle_gamma   90.00
#
_symmetry.space_group_name_H-M   'P 1'
#
loop_
_entity.id
_entity.type
_entity.pdbx_description
1 polymer ?
#
loop_
_entity_poly.entity_id
_entity_poly.type
_entity_poly.pdbx_seq_one_letter_code
_entity_poly.pdbx_strand_id
1 'polypeptide(L)'
;MWLFDVFAWLYNFTPFTGALLLWFLVLVFTASATMSFPTRRGKLAGFGISVVGAVFILGYLETLVLNATGKEIKGVVINLVVMSLGGLGSCLLGVAISKRPSKAEIEQTRTSIRSWGLAVFEYLFVFILMCSLVLTVFCLPLWRLDWPVVSGHEVTGLLLAFLGAASGCAIVSYLRRLMKWEQWGVAVLFGLLLFLLPVYVQAIWGLVSWSLAAVLGFHGVAGIGLGWTVWRQRMEWRRS
;
A
#
# COMPACT_ATOMS: atom_id res chain seq x y z
N MET A 1 -19.46 -14.80 -1.36
CA MET A 1 -19.50 -14.27 0.01
C MET A 1 -18.10 -14.40 0.60
N TRP A 2 -17.16 -13.54 0.20
CA TRP A 2 -15.77 -13.62 0.74
C TRP A 2 -15.11 -12.24 0.73
N LEU A 3 -15.30 -11.47 -0.35
CA LEU A 3 -14.71 -10.15 -0.51
C LEU A 3 -15.33 -9.10 0.44
N PHE A 4 -16.66 -9.13 0.59
CA PHE A 4 -17.36 -8.33 1.59
C PHE A 4 -17.06 -8.76 3.02
N ASP A 5 -16.80 -10.06 3.24
CA ASP A 5 -16.47 -10.59 4.56
C ASP A 5 -15.04 -10.22 4.98
N VAL A 6 -14.08 -10.18 4.04
CA VAL A 6 -12.72 -9.67 4.27
C VAL A 6 -12.73 -8.16 4.53
N PHE A 7 -13.48 -7.39 3.74
CA PHE A 7 -13.63 -5.95 3.98
C PHE A 7 -14.30 -5.68 5.35
N ALA A 8 -15.38 -6.41 5.66
CA ALA A 8 -16.05 -6.32 6.95
C ALA A 8 -15.14 -6.75 8.10
N TRP A 9 -14.34 -7.81 7.93
CA TRP A 9 -13.38 -8.27 8.92
C TRP A 9 -12.28 -7.24 9.19
N LEU A 10 -11.68 -6.65 8.14
CA LEU A 10 -10.72 -5.54 8.27
C LEU A 10 -11.35 -4.34 8.95
N TYR A 11 -12.51 -3.91 8.47
CA TYR A 11 -13.25 -2.77 9.01
C TYR A 11 -13.55 -2.95 10.50
N ASN A 12 -13.87 -4.18 10.92
CA ASN A 12 -14.17 -4.53 12.31
C ASN A 12 -12.94 -4.99 13.11
N PHE A 13 -11.74 -5.06 12.52
CA PHE A 13 -10.54 -5.55 13.17
C PHE A 13 -10.11 -4.67 14.34
N THR A 14 -10.29 -3.35 14.19
CA THR A 14 -10.15 -2.38 15.27
C THR A 14 -11.23 -1.31 15.14
N PRO A 15 -11.58 -0.61 16.23
CA PRO A 15 -12.48 0.55 16.16
C PRO A 15 -11.99 1.66 15.20
N PHE A 16 -10.69 1.65 14.90
CA PHE A 16 -10.01 2.67 14.10
C PHE A 16 -9.83 2.29 12.64
N THR A 17 -10.05 1.03 12.25
CA THR A 17 -9.75 0.60 10.87
C THR A 17 -10.55 1.39 9.85
N GLY A 18 -11.83 1.67 10.11
CA GLY A 18 -12.66 2.55 9.29
C GLY A 18 -12.07 3.96 9.13
N ALA A 19 -11.58 4.56 10.22
CA ALA A 19 -10.93 5.88 10.18
C ALA A 19 -9.63 5.87 9.37
N LEU A 20 -8.83 4.80 9.50
CA LEU A 20 -7.56 4.64 8.76
C LEU A 20 -7.80 4.39 7.27
N LEU A 21 -8.82 3.61 6.91
CA LEU A 21 -9.23 3.41 5.52
C LEU A 21 -9.72 4.73 4.90
N LEU A 22 -10.51 5.49 5.65
CA LEU A 22 -11.02 6.77 5.19
C LEU A 22 -9.91 7.82 5.05
N TRP A 23 -9.00 7.87 6.02
CA TRP A 23 -7.76 8.65 5.94
C TRP A 23 -6.98 8.36 4.68
N PHE A 24 -6.79 7.08 4.38
CA PHE A 24 -6.08 6.65 3.19
C PHE A 24 -6.81 7.07 1.90
N LEU A 25 -8.13 6.87 1.85
CA LEU A 25 -8.96 7.25 0.70
C LEU A 25 -8.94 8.77 0.47
N VAL A 26 -8.95 9.58 1.53
CA VAL A 26 -8.78 11.04 1.44
C VAL A 26 -7.41 11.42 0.88
N LEU A 27 -6.33 10.73 1.28
CA LEU A 27 -5.00 10.94 0.70
C LEU A 27 -5.00 10.64 -0.80
N VAL A 28 -5.59 9.53 -1.23
CA VAL A 28 -5.66 9.15 -2.64
C VAL A 28 -6.44 10.16 -3.46
N PHE A 29 -7.61 10.59 -2.99
CA PHE A 29 -8.39 11.60 -3.71
C PHE A 29 -7.68 12.94 -3.77
N THR A 30 -7.01 13.33 -2.69
CA THR A 30 -6.22 14.56 -2.66
C THR A 30 -5.05 14.48 -3.65
N ALA A 31 -4.29 13.39 -3.65
CA ALA A 31 -3.21 13.17 -4.60
C ALA A 31 -3.75 13.17 -6.05
N SER A 32 -4.85 12.46 -6.30
CA SER A 32 -5.48 12.39 -7.61
C SER A 32 -5.89 13.77 -8.12
N ALA A 33 -6.61 14.56 -7.31
CA ALA A 33 -7.03 15.91 -7.69
C ALA A 33 -5.84 16.83 -7.98
N THR A 34 -4.79 16.77 -7.14
CA THR A 34 -3.62 17.64 -7.27
C THR A 34 -2.69 17.25 -8.41
N MET A 35 -2.77 16.01 -8.89
CA MET A 35 -1.99 15.50 -10.02
C MET A 35 -2.76 15.64 -11.34
N SER A 36 -4.07 15.38 -11.37
CA SER A 36 -4.92 15.53 -12.57
C SER A 36 -4.98 16.98 -13.04
N PHE A 37 -4.92 17.91 -12.08
CA PHE A 37 -4.96 19.33 -12.35
C PHE A 37 -3.70 20.01 -11.78
N PRO A 38 -2.57 20.03 -12.53
CA PRO A 38 -1.31 20.66 -12.12
C PRO A 38 -1.38 22.19 -12.23
N THR A 39 -2.49 22.76 -11.74
CA THR A 39 -2.82 24.17 -11.74
C THR A 39 -3.11 24.60 -10.30
N ARG A 40 -3.09 25.91 -10.04
CA ARG A 40 -3.50 26.45 -8.73
C ARG A 40 -4.86 25.93 -8.29
N ARG A 41 -5.80 25.79 -9.24
CA ARG A 41 -7.15 25.26 -8.98
C ARG A 41 -7.12 23.81 -8.51
N GLY A 42 -6.27 22.95 -9.08
CA GLY A 42 -6.12 21.57 -8.64
C GLY A 42 -5.44 21.43 -7.27
N LYS A 43 -4.50 22.33 -6.96
CA LYS A 43 -3.91 22.39 -5.61
C LYS A 43 -4.91 22.87 -4.56
N LEU A 44 -5.75 23.86 -4.89
CA LEU A 44 -6.87 24.30 -4.04
C LEU A 44 -7.92 23.19 -3.85
N ALA A 45 -8.26 22.45 -4.92
CA ALA A 45 -9.16 21.31 -4.81
C ALA A 45 -8.60 20.23 -3.89
N GLY A 46 -7.31 19.90 -4.02
CA GLY A 46 -6.63 18.98 -3.11
C GLY A 46 -6.62 19.45 -1.66
N PHE A 47 -6.34 20.74 -1.43
CA PHE A 47 -6.47 21.34 -0.10
C PHE A 47 -7.89 21.13 0.47
N GLY A 48 -8.92 21.42 -0.31
CA GLY A 48 -10.31 21.23 0.09
C GLY A 48 -10.61 19.77 0.46
N ILE A 49 -10.22 18.81 -0.40
CA ILE A 49 -10.43 17.37 -0.14
C ILE A 49 -9.72 16.94 1.15
N SER A 50 -8.46 17.35 1.35
CA SER A 50 -7.67 16.99 2.52
C SER A 50 -8.28 17.52 3.82
N VAL A 51 -8.70 18.79 3.83
CA VAL A 51 -9.29 19.43 5.02
C VAL A 51 -10.67 18.86 5.34
N VAL A 52 -11.55 18.75 4.33
CA VAL A 52 -12.89 18.20 4.53
C VAL A 52 -12.82 16.74 4.98
N GLY A 53 -11.94 15.95 4.35
CA GLY A 53 -11.71 14.57 4.74
C GLY A 53 -11.17 14.43 6.16
N ALA A 54 -10.22 15.27 6.56
CA ALA A 54 -9.72 15.29 7.94
C ALA A 54 -10.84 15.59 8.95
N VAL A 55 -11.64 16.63 8.71
CA VAL A 55 -12.77 17.00 9.58
C VAL A 55 -13.77 15.84 9.70
N PHE A 56 -14.09 15.18 8.59
CA PHE A 56 -15.01 14.05 8.60
C PHE A 56 -14.45 12.85 9.38
N ILE A 57 -13.17 12.52 9.21
CA ILE A 57 -12.52 11.43 9.96
C ILE A 57 -12.47 11.75 11.46
N LEU A 58 -12.15 12.98 11.82
CA LEU A 58 -12.14 13.41 13.22
C LEU A 58 -13.54 13.34 13.83
N GLY A 59 -14.57 13.79 13.11
CA GLY A 59 -15.97 13.64 13.51
C GLY A 59 -16.36 12.18 13.74
N TYR A 60 -15.98 11.27 12.83
CA TYR A 60 -16.18 9.83 13.01
C TYR A 60 -15.49 9.30 14.28
N LEU A 61 -14.23 9.66 14.50
CA LEU A 61 -13.47 9.25 15.69
C LEU A 61 -14.10 9.77 17.00
N GLU A 62 -14.80 10.91 16.97
CA GLU A 62 -15.56 11.41 18.12
C GLU A 62 -16.79 10.59 18.46
N THR A 63 -17.39 9.90 17.48
CA THR A 63 -18.55 9.02 17.73
C THR A 63 -18.19 7.68 18.37
N LEU A 64 -16.89 7.32 18.42
CA LEU A 64 -16.45 6.03 18.96
C LEU A 64 -16.50 6.00 20.49
N VAL A 65 -17.22 5.03 21.03
CA VAL A 65 -17.22 4.71 22.47
C VAL A 65 -16.09 3.74 22.77
N LEU A 66 -15.08 4.18 23.52
CA LEU A 66 -13.82 3.47 23.72
C LEU A 66 -13.49 3.30 25.21
N ASN A 67 -12.84 2.18 25.54
CA ASN A 67 -12.21 1.96 26.85
C ASN A 67 -10.96 2.84 27.04
N ALA A 68 -10.32 2.80 28.21
CA ALA A 68 -9.17 3.65 28.53
C ALA A 68 -8.02 3.51 27.52
N THR A 69 -7.59 2.29 27.21
CA THR A 69 -6.56 2.01 26.19
C THR A 69 -6.97 2.48 24.80
N GLY A 70 -8.24 2.32 24.43
CA GLY A 70 -8.77 2.82 23.16
C GLY A 70 -8.72 4.35 23.07
N LYS A 71 -8.94 5.07 24.16
CA LYS A 71 -8.82 6.54 24.17
C LYS A 71 -7.39 7.03 23.91
N GLU A 72 -6.38 6.32 24.41
CA GLU A 72 -4.96 6.62 24.11
C GLU A 72 -4.65 6.40 22.63
N ILE A 73 -5.07 5.26 22.08
CA ILE A 73 -4.88 4.94 20.65
C ILE A 73 -5.64 5.93 19.76
N LYS A 74 -6.85 6.36 20.16
CA LYS A 74 -7.61 7.42 19.47
C LYS A 74 -6.78 8.69 19.35
N GLY A 75 -6.08 9.09 20.41
CA GLY A 75 -5.18 10.25 20.38
C GLY A 75 -4.06 10.11 19.34
N VAL A 76 -3.46 8.92 19.22
CA VAL A 76 -2.44 8.63 18.20
C VAL A 76 -3.04 8.72 16.78
N VAL A 77 -4.21 8.14 16.55
CA VAL A 77 -4.89 8.17 15.24
C VAL A 77 -5.31 9.59 14.86
N ILE A 78 -5.83 10.37 15.82
CA ILE A 78 -6.13 11.80 15.62
C ILE A 78 -4.86 12.56 15.21
N ASN A 79 -3.76 12.36 15.93
CA ASN A 79 -2.49 13.01 15.61
C ASN A 79 -1.99 12.63 14.21
N LEU A 80 -2.09 11.35 13.84
CA LEU A 80 -1.78 10.90 12.48
C LEU A 80 -2.60 11.67 11.44
N VAL A 81 -3.93 11.71 11.60
CA VAL A 81 -4.86 12.37 10.68
C VAL A 81 -4.56 13.86 10.57
N VAL A 82 -4.40 14.56 11.71
CA VAL A 82 -4.13 15.99 11.76
C VAL A 82 -2.78 16.33 11.13
N MET A 83 -1.70 15.63 11.53
CA MET A 83 -0.36 15.92 11.02
C MET A 83 -0.24 15.62 9.53
N SER A 84 -0.83 14.54 9.05
CA SER A 84 -0.75 14.16 7.64
C SER A 84 -1.70 14.96 6.76
N LEU A 85 -3.02 14.94 7.01
CA LEU A 85 -4.00 15.61 6.15
C LEU A 85 -4.02 17.13 6.37
N GLY A 86 -3.80 17.60 7.60
CA GLY A 86 -3.64 19.02 7.89
C GLY A 86 -2.31 19.57 7.34
N GLY A 87 -1.21 18.83 7.54
CA GLY A 87 0.10 19.16 6.97
C GLY A 87 0.10 19.18 5.44
N LEU A 88 -0.50 18.15 4.82
CA LEU A 88 -0.66 18.07 3.37
C LEU A 88 -1.58 19.17 2.83
N GLY A 89 -2.70 19.45 3.49
CA GLY A 89 -3.61 20.53 3.12
C GLY A 89 -2.93 21.90 3.14
N SER A 90 -2.28 22.25 4.24
CA SER A 90 -1.54 23.52 4.37
C SER A 90 -0.40 23.64 3.36
N CYS A 91 0.34 22.56 3.09
CA CYS A 91 1.35 22.52 2.04
C CYS A 91 0.74 22.79 0.66
N LEU A 92 -0.38 22.14 0.32
CA LEU A 92 -1.07 22.34 -0.96
C LEU A 92 -1.59 23.77 -1.11
N LEU A 93 -2.09 24.37 -0.03
CA LEU A 93 -2.49 25.77 -0.02
C LEU A 93 -1.28 26.69 -0.27
N GLY A 94 -0.16 26.44 0.42
CA GLY A 94 1.11 27.15 0.21
C GLY A 94 1.60 27.06 -1.23
N VAL A 95 1.55 25.87 -1.82
CA VAL A 95 1.92 25.66 -3.23
C VAL A 95 0.96 26.39 -4.17
N ALA A 96 -0.35 26.40 -3.88
CA ALA A 96 -1.34 27.09 -4.70
C ALA A 96 -1.11 28.61 -4.76
N ILE A 97 -0.65 29.22 -3.66
CA ILE A 97 -0.38 30.66 -3.57
C ILE A 97 1.04 31.04 -4.04
N SER A 98 1.98 30.09 -4.05
CA SER A 98 3.36 30.31 -4.45
C SER A 98 3.55 30.60 -5.95
N LYS A 99 4.76 31.06 -6.31
CA LYS A 99 5.17 31.29 -7.71
C LYS A 99 5.26 29.94 -8.44
N ARG A 100 4.71 29.87 -9.66
CA ARG A 100 4.60 28.63 -10.42
C ARG A 100 6.00 28.11 -10.82
N PRO A 101 6.35 26.85 -10.53
CA PRO A 101 7.60 26.25 -10.99
C PRO A 101 7.64 26.18 -12.52
N SER A 102 8.84 26.20 -13.08
CA SER A 102 9.07 26.14 -14.53
C SER A 102 8.63 24.78 -15.10
N LYS A 103 8.34 24.73 -16.41
CA LYS A 103 7.94 23.47 -17.09
C LYS A 103 9.02 22.39 -16.96
N ALA A 104 10.30 22.77 -16.96
CA ALA A 104 11.43 21.85 -16.85
C ALA A 104 11.51 21.21 -15.45
N GLU A 105 11.35 22.01 -14.38
CA GLU A 105 11.35 21.50 -13.01
C GLU A 105 10.18 20.53 -12.74
N ILE A 106 9.01 20.82 -13.31
CA ILE A 106 7.83 19.95 -13.20
C ILE A 106 8.09 18.60 -13.86
N GLU A 107 8.63 18.58 -15.08
CA GLU A 107 8.90 17.34 -15.81
C GLU A 107 10.02 16.52 -15.16
N GLN A 108 11.09 17.17 -14.69
CA GLN A 108 12.17 16.51 -13.95
C GLN A 108 11.67 15.88 -12.64
N THR A 109 10.87 16.62 -11.88
CA THR A 109 10.28 16.09 -10.63
C THR A 109 9.35 14.92 -10.90
N ARG A 110 8.53 15.02 -11.95
CA ARG A 110 7.57 13.98 -12.34
C ARG A 110 8.27 12.69 -12.74
N THR A 111 9.27 12.76 -13.61
CA THR A 111 10.04 11.60 -14.06
C THR A 111 10.77 10.93 -12.89
N SER A 112 11.37 11.71 -11.97
CA SER A 112 12.03 11.20 -10.78
C SER A 112 11.09 10.51 -9.79
N ILE A 113 9.92 11.11 -9.52
CA ILE A 113 8.91 10.51 -8.64
C ILE A 113 8.35 9.22 -9.25
N ARG A 114 8.09 9.23 -10.56
CA ARG A 114 7.61 8.06 -11.30
C ARG A 114 8.63 6.92 -11.25
N SER A 115 9.90 7.19 -11.54
CA SER A 115 10.93 6.15 -11.53
C SER A 115 11.10 5.55 -10.15
N TRP A 116 11.14 6.38 -9.11
CA TRP A 116 11.27 5.91 -7.73
C TRP A 116 10.01 5.18 -7.24
N GLY A 117 8.83 5.75 -7.48
CA GLY A 117 7.55 5.16 -7.07
C GLY A 117 7.27 3.81 -7.72
N LEU A 118 7.50 3.67 -9.03
CA LEU A 118 7.36 2.38 -9.72
C LEU A 118 8.37 1.35 -9.21
N ALA A 119 9.58 1.76 -8.85
CA ALA A 119 10.58 0.85 -8.26
C ALA A 119 10.15 0.34 -6.89
N VAL A 120 9.52 1.17 -6.05
CA VAL A 120 8.97 0.75 -4.76
C VAL A 120 7.86 -0.30 -4.95
N PHE A 121 6.91 -0.04 -5.85
CA PHE A 121 5.86 -1.02 -6.14
C PHE A 121 6.41 -2.33 -6.70
N GLU A 122 7.36 -2.26 -7.64
CA GLU A 122 8.04 -3.44 -8.18
C GLU A 122 8.64 -4.28 -7.05
N TYR A 123 9.36 -3.63 -6.13
CA TYR A 123 9.99 -4.32 -5.01
C TYR A 123 8.96 -5.01 -4.11
N LEU A 124 7.87 -4.31 -3.75
CA LEU A 124 6.80 -4.87 -2.92
C LEU A 124 6.10 -6.04 -3.60
N PHE A 125 5.76 -5.92 -4.88
CA PHE A 125 5.12 -7.01 -5.62
C PHE A 125 6.06 -8.19 -5.82
N VAL A 126 7.33 -7.97 -6.17
CA VAL A 126 8.30 -9.06 -6.30
C VAL A 126 8.53 -9.77 -4.95
N PHE A 127 8.57 -9.02 -3.84
CA PHE A 127 8.67 -9.61 -2.51
C PHE A 127 7.47 -10.52 -2.21
N ILE A 128 6.24 -10.01 -2.37
CA ILE A 128 5.01 -10.81 -2.15
C ILE A 128 4.98 -12.01 -3.10
N LEU A 129 5.36 -11.84 -4.37
CA LEU A 129 5.42 -12.88 -5.37
C LEU A 129 6.33 -14.03 -4.94
N MET A 130 7.58 -13.73 -4.56
CA MET A 130 8.58 -14.73 -4.21
C MET A 130 8.18 -15.48 -2.93
N CYS A 131 7.75 -14.75 -1.90
CA CYS A 131 7.31 -15.39 -0.65
C CYS A 131 6.06 -16.25 -0.87
N SER A 132 5.07 -15.75 -1.61
CA SER A 132 3.86 -16.52 -1.93
C SER A 132 4.16 -17.76 -2.74
N LEU A 133 5.07 -17.68 -3.73
CA LEU A 133 5.47 -18.82 -4.55
C LEU A 133 6.14 -19.90 -3.71
N VAL A 134 7.16 -19.53 -2.93
CA VAL A 134 7.91 -20.47 -2.09
C VAL A 134 6.98 -21.14 -1.09
N LEU A 135 6.18 -20.37 -0.36
CA LEU A 135 5.23 -20.93 0.59
C LEU A 135 4.18 -21.82 -0.09
N THR A 136 3.68 -21.46 -1.28
CA THR A 136 2.75 -22.31 -2.05
C THR A 136 3.40 -23.65 -2.41
N VAL A 137 4.65 -23.64 -2.89
CA VAL A 137 5.37 -24.87 -3.28
C VAL A 137 5.54 -25.82 -2.09
N PHE A 138 5.73 -25.30 -0.88
CA PHE A 138 5.81 -26.11 0.33
C PHE A 138 4.43 -26.53 0.87
N CYS A 139 3.45 -25.63 0.87
CA CYS A 139 2.13 -25.89 1.45
C CYS A 139 1.26 -26.80 0.57
N LEU A 140 1.40 -26.75 -0.74
CA LEU A 140 0.55 -27.50 -1.67
C LEU A 140 0.73 -29.03 -1.57
N PRO A 141 1.96 -29.58 -1.46
CA PRO A 141 2.16 -31.00 -1.15
C PRO A 141 1.67 -31.39 0.24
N LEU A 142 1.92 -30.56 1.26
CA LEU A 142 1.51 -30.83 2.65
C LEU A 142 -0.02 -30.90 2.76
N TRP A 143 -0.72 -29.99 2.09
CA TRP A 143 -2.18 -30.00 2.00
C TRP A 143 -2.71 -31.26 1.29
N ARG A 144 -2.08 -31.69 0.18
CA ARG A 144 -2.47 -32.91 -0.53
C ARG A 144 -2.27 -34.20 0.26
N LEU A 145 -1.41 -34.17 1.27
CA LEU A 145 -1.18 -35.28 2.19
C LEU A 145 -2.11 -35.22 3.41
N ASP A 146 -3.15 -34.36 3.37
CA ASP A 146 -4.11 -34.11 4.45
C ASP A 146 -3.43 -33.75 5.78
N TRP A 147 -2.30 -33.06 5.71
CA TRP A 147 -1.57 -32.65 6.90
C TRP A 147 -2.37 -31.59 7.67
N PRO A 148 -2.66 -31.77 8.97
CA PRO A 148 -3.68 -31.01 9.71
C PRO A 148 -3.34 -29.53 9.90
N VAL A 149 -2.10 -29.15 9.62
CA VAL A 149 -1.58 -27.80 9.81
C VAL A 149 -1.90 -26.88 8.63
N VAL A 150 -2.08 -27.42 7.43
CA VAL A 150 -2.25 -26.62 6.21
C VAL A 150 -3.65 -26.76 5.67
N SER A 151 -4.42 -25.68 5.74
CA SER A 151 -5.79 -25.65 5.21
C SER A 151 -5.83 -25.30 3.72
N GLY A 152 -6.85 -25.77 3.00
CA GLY A 152 -7.07 -25.38 1.61
C GLY A 152 -7.25 -23.86 1.42
N HIS A 153 -7.70 -23.16 2.47
CA HIS A 153 -7.81 -21.70 2.49
C HIS A 153 -6.43 -21.00 2.43
N GLU A 154 -5.44 -21.48 3.18
CA GLU A 154 -4.08 -20.94 3.14
C GLU A 154 -3.44 -21.13 1.77
N VAL A 155 -3.55 -22.34 1.21
CA VAL A 155 -3.00 -22.66 -0.12
C VAL A 155 -3.65 -21.79 -1.20
N THR A 156 -4.97 -21.63 -1.17
CA THR A 156 -5.70 -20.80 -2.14
C THR A 156 -5.36 -19.32 -1.98
N GLY A 157 -5.22 -18.84 -0.74
CA GLY A 157 -4.82 -17.47 -0.43
C GLY A 157 -3.41 -17.13 -0.93
N LEU A 158 -2.44 -18.04 -0.74
CA LEU A 158 -1.08 -17.90 -1.26
C LEU A 158 -1.04 -17.92 -2.79
N LEU A 159 -1.82 -18.78 -3.44
CA LEU A 159 -1.95 -18.80 -4.91
C LEU A 159 -2.54 -17.47 -5.43
N LEU A 160 -3.56 -16.94 -4.77
CA LEU A 160 -4.17 -15.66 -5.15
C LEU A 160 -3.20 -14.49 -4.94
N ALA A 161 -2.43 -14.51 -3.84
CA ALA A 161 -1.37 -13.55 -3.58
C ALA A 161 -0.25 -13.60 -4.63
N PHE A 162 0.16 -14.81 -5.03
CA PHE A 162 1.12 -15.02 -6.12
C PHE A 162 0.62 -14.44 -7.44
N LEU A 163 -0.60 -14.79 -7.87
CA LEU A 163 -1.17 -14.32 -9.14
C LEU A 163 -1.40 -12.81 -9.15
N GLY A 164 -1.89 -12.24 -8.04
CA GLY A 164 -2.07 -10.80 -7.91
C GLY A 164 -0.72 -10.07 -7.89
N ALA A 165 0.31 -10.61 -7.24
CA ALA A 165 1.64 -10.02 -7.26
C ALA A 165 2.30 -10.09 -8.66
N ALA A 166 2.07 -11.19 -9.39
CA ALA A 166 2.55 -11.35 -10.77
C ALA A 166 1.89 -10.32 -11.69
N SER A 167 0.59 -10.11 -11.56
CA SER A 167 -0.13 -9.08 -12.31
C SER A 167 0.34 -7.67 -11.92
N GLY A 168 0.62 -7.41 -10.64
CA GLY A 168 1.26 -6.17 -10.18
C GLY A 168 2.61 -5.90 -10.87
N CYS A 169 3.48 -6.91 -10.95
CA CYS A 169 4.77 -6.82 -11.66
C CYS A 169 4.59 -6.52 -13.16
N ALA A 170 3.62 -7.17 -13.81
CA ALA A 170 3.30 -6.93 -15.21
C ALA A 170 2.78 -5.50 -15.43
N ILE A 171 1.91 -5.00 -14.55
CA ILE A 171 1.38 -3.64 -14.60
C ILE A 171 2.51 -2.63 -14.39
N VAL A 172 3.43 -2.83 -13.43
CA VAL A 172 4.60 -1.95 -13.25
C VAL A 172 5.46 -1.91 -14.52
N SER A 173 5.76 -3.08 -15.11
CA SER A 173 6.55 -3.18 -16.34
C SER A 173 5.89 -2.47 -17.52
N TYR A 174 4.57 -2.57 -17.62
CA TYR A 174 3.77 -1.89 -18.64
C TYR A 174 3.74 -0.37 -18.42
N LEU A 175 3.49 0.08 -17.18
CA LEU A 175 3.49 1.50 -16.82
C LEU A 175 4.86 2.15 -16.98
N ARG A 176 5.96 1.42 -16.78
CA ARG A 176 7.31 1.89 -17.07
C ARG A 176 7.47 2.29 -18.53
N ARG A 177 6.82 1.59 -19.47
CA ARG A 177 6.87 1.86 -20.91
C ARG A 177 5.93 3.00 -21.35
N LEU A 178 4.85 3.26 -20.62
CA LEU A 178 3.81 4.21 -21.03
C LEU A 178 4.01 5.61 -20.45
N MET A 179 4.55 6.57 -21.21
CA MET A 179 4.82 7.93 -20.73
C MET A 179 3.62 8.69 -20.15
N LYS A 180 2.37 8.43 -20.57
CA LYS A 180 1.20 9.29 -20.28
C LYS A 180 0.20 8.79 -19.22
N TRP A 181 0.40 7.61 -18.61
CA TRP A 181 -0.65 6.90 -17.85
C TRP A 181 -0.50 6.90 -16.32
N GLU A 182 0.36 7.76 -15.78
CA GLU A 182 0.84 7.68 -14.39
C GLU A 182 -0.23 7.65 -13.30
N GLN A 183 -1.40 8.26 -13.50
CA GLN A 183 -2.38 8.45 -12.41
C GLN A 183 -3.21 7.20 -12.15
N TRP A 184 -3.89 6.70 -13.18
CA TRP A 184 -4.67 5.46 -13.08
C TRP A 184 -3.77 4.26 -12.85
N GLY A 185 -2.58 4.24 -13.44
CA GLY A 185 -1.60 3.19 -13.22
C GLY A 185 -1.19 3.05 -11.75
N VAL A 186 -0.81 4.16 -11.11
CA VAL A 186 -0.43 4.14 -9.69
C VAL A 186 -1.62 3.81 -8.79
N ALA A 187 -2.81 4.32 -9.09
CA ALA A 187 -4.02 3.98 -8.34
C ALA A 187 -4.35 2.47 -8.44
N VAL A 188 -4.22 1.87 -9.62
CA VAL A 188 -4.40 0.43 -9.83
C VAL A 188 -3.35 -0.38 -9.09
N LEU A 189 -2.06 0.00 -9.17
CA LEU A 189 -0.99 -0.66 -8.43
C LEU A 189 -1.23 -0.59 -6.91
N PHE A 190 -1.60 0.58 -6.41
CA PHE A 190 -1.88 0.74 -4.99
C PHE A 190 -3.12 -0.04 -4.56
N GLY A 191 -4.22 0.04 -5.32
CA GLY A 191 -5.44 -0.72 -5.05
C GLY A 191 -5.19 -2.22 -5.06
N LEU A 192 -4.39 -2.71 -6.00
CA LEU A 192 -3.97 -4.11 -6.07
C LEU A 192 -3.12 -4.49 -4.85
N LEU A 193 -2.18 -3.64 -4.43
CA LEU A 193 -1.38 -3.89 -3.23
C LEU A 193 -2.25 -3.94 -1.96
N LEU A 194 -3.20 -3.01 -1.80
CA LEU A 194 -4.16 -3.02 -0.70
C LEU A 194 -5.07 -4.23 -0.70
N PHE A 195 -5.44 -4.72 -1.87
CA PHE A 195 -6.21 -5.95 -2.00
C PHE A 195 -5.36 -7.17 -1.63
N LEU A 196 -4.11 -7.21 -2.06
CA LEU A 196 -3.21 -8.35 -1.84
C LEU A 196 -2.74 -8.48 -0.40
N LEU A 197 -2.44 -7.37 0.28
CA LEU A 197 -1.88 -7.39 1.63
C LEU A 197 -2.75 -8.19 2.63
N PRO A 198 -4.07 -7.97 2.73
CA PRO A 198 -4.93 -8.75 3.60
C PRO A 198 -4.99 -10.23 3.24
N VAL A 199 -5.10 -10.55 1.95
CA VAL A 199 -5.14 -11.92 1.45
C VAL A 199 -3.86 -12.65 1.85
N TYR A 200 -2.72 -11.99 1.64
CA TYR A 200 -1.40 -12.51 1.97
C TYR A 200 -1.21 -12.69 3.48
N VAL A 201 -1.57 -11.68 4.29
CA VAL A 201 -1.48 -11.74 5.76
C VAL A 201 -2.38 -12.86 6.31
N GLN A 202 -3.61 -13.00 5.81
CA GLN A 202 -4.52 -14.04 6.26
C GLN A 202 -3.99 -15.44 5.94
N ALA A 203 -3.44 -15.63 4.74
CA ALA A 203 -2.83 -16.90 4.34
C ALA A 203 -1.60 -17.25 5.18
N ILE A 204 -0.84 -16.24 5.63
CA ILE A 204 0.34 -16.43 6.48
C ILE A 204 -0.05 -16.64 7.94
N TRP A 205 -1.14 -16.05 8.42
CA TRP A 205 -1.54 -16.14 9.82
C TRP A 205 -1.74 -17.60 10.27
N GLY A 206 -2.36 -18.43 9.42
CA GLY A 206 -2.49 -19.88 9.66
C GLY A 206 -1.11 -20.56 9.83
N LEU A 207 -0.16 -20.22 8.96
CA LEU A 207 1.21 -20.77 9.00
C LEU A 207 2.03 -20.27 10.20
N VAL A 208 1.85 -19.00 10.61
CA VAL A 208 2.52 -18.42 11.78
C VAL A 208 2.08 -19.10 13.06
N SER A 209 0.80 -19.44 13.17
CA SER A 209 0.25 -20.14 14.35
C SER A 209 0.92 -21.49 14.58
N TRP A 210 1.44 -22.10 13.51
CA TRP A 210 2.20 -23.34 13.58
C TRP A 210 3.70 -23.13 13.80
N SER A 211 4.34 -22.29 12.99
CA SER A 211 5.79 -22.03 13.12
C SER A 211 6.16 -20.63 12.64
N LEU A 212 6.16 -19.68 13.58
CA LEU A 212 6.66 -18.32 13.36
C LEU A 212 8.11 -18.34 12.81
N ALA A 213 8.97 -19.23 13.32
CA ALA A 213 10.36 -19.31 12.90
C ALA A 213 10.51 -19.70 11.43
N ALA A 214 9.71 -20.66 10.94
CA ALA A 214 9.71 -21.04 9.53
C ALA A 214 9.25 -19.88 8.64
N VAL A 215 8.15 -19.22 9.01
CA VAL A 215 7.63 -18.07 8.26
C VAL A 215 8.65 -16.93 8.22
N LEU A 216 9.23 -16.55 9.36
CA LEU A 216 10.26 -15.51 9.44
C LEU A 216 11.52 -15.89 8.66
N GLY A 217 11.93 -17.16 8.69
CA GLY A 217 13.05 -17.67 7.92
C GLY A 217 12.85 -17.49 6.41
N PHE A 218 11.70 -17.89 5.88
CA PHE A 218 11.38 -17.72 4.46
C PHE A 218 11.32 -16.25 4.05
N HIS A 219 10.69 -15.39 4.85
CA HIS A 219 10.61 -13.95 4.57
C HIS A 219 11.97 -13.27 4.68
N GLY A 220 12.79 -13.66 5.66
CA GLY A 220 14.14 -13.15 5.86
C GLY A 220 15.05 -13.49 4.68
N VAL A 221 15.05 -14.74 4.21
CA VAL A 221 15.82 -15.16 3.04
C VAL A 221 15.37 -14.42 1.77
N ALA A 222 14.06 -14.31 1.54
CA ALA A 222 13.52 -13.57 0.40
C ALA A 222 13.91 -12.07 0.46
N GLY A 223 13.82 -11.45 1.63
CA GLY A 223 14.21 -10.06 1.86
C GLY A 223 15.70 -9.81 1.64
N ILE A 224 16.56 -10.69 2.16
CA ILE A 224 18.02 -10.60 1.98
C ILE A 224 18.39 -10.81 0.51
N GLY A 225 17.80 -11.81 -0.16
CA GLY A 225 18.03 -12.07 -1.59
C GLY A 225 17.65 -10.88 -2.47
N LEU A 226 16.50 -10.26 -2.22
CA LEU A 226 16.07 -9.07 -2.94
C LEU A 226 16.94 -7.86 -2.63
N GLY A 227 17.29 -7.62 -1.36
CA GLY A 227 18.22 -6.56 -0.99
C GLY A 227 19.59 -6.71 -1.66
N TRP A 228 20.10 -7.94 -1.74
CA TRP A 228 21.38 -8.25 -2.40
C TRP A 228 21.34 -8.00 -3.91
N THR A 229 20.28 -8.41 -4.59
CA THR A 229 20.13 -8.17 -6.05
C THR A 229 20.05 -6.69 -6.38
N VAL A 230 19.28 -5.91 -5.60
CA VAL A 230 19.18 -4.45 -5.76
C VAL A 230 20.52 -3.77 -5.47
N TRP A 231 21.24 -4.20 -4.43
CA TRP A 231 22.57 -3.67 -4.10
C TRP A 231 23.58 -3.92 -5.24
N ARG A 232 23.62 -5.15 -5.77
CA ARG A 232 24.54 -5.51 -6.87
C ARG A 232 24.27 -4.66 -8.12
N GLN A 233 23.01 -4.52 -8.53
CA GLN A 233 22.66 -3.71 -9.70
C GLN A 233 23.08 -2.24 -9.54
N ARG A 234 22.94 -1.67 -8.33
CA ARG A 234 23.40 -0.29 -8.05
C ARG A 234 24.92 -0.13 -8.10
N MET A 235 25.66 -1.16 -7.69
CA MET A 235 27.12 -1.17 -7.75
C MET A 235 27.63 -1.28 -9.19
N GLU A 236 26.96 -2.05 -10.05
CA GLU A 236 27.29 -2.18 -11.46
C GLU A 236 27.06 -0.86 -12.23
N TRP A 237 25.96 -0.15 -11.97
CA TRP A 237 25.69 1.17 -12.56
C TRP A 237 26.65 2.29 -12.13
N ARG A 238 27.33 2.16 -10.98
CA ARG A 238 28.35 3.14 -10.57
C ARG A 238 29.71 2.91 -11.21
N ARG A 239 29.90 1.76 -11.87
CA ARG A 239 31.16 1.36 -12.52
C ARG A 239 31.13 1.52 -14.04
N SER A 240 29.95 1.76 -14.62
CA SER A 240 29.73 2.12 -16.04
C SER A 240 29.62 3.62 -16.21
#